data_AF-A0A831WTD0-F1
#
_entry.id   AF-A0A831WTD0-F1
#
_cell.length_a   1.000
_cell.length_b   1.000
_cell.length_c   1.000
_cell.angle_alpha   90.00
_cell.angle_beta   90.00
_cell.angle_gamma   90.00
#
_symmetry.space_group_name_H-M   'P 1'
#
loop_
_entity.id
_entity.type
_entity.pdbx_description
1 polymer ?
#
loop_
_entity_poly.entity_id
_entity_poly.type
_entity_poly.pdbx_seq_one_letter_code
_entity_poly.pdbx_strand_id
1 'polypeptide(L)'
;MQELLIGYVRSVRGLDVDVELNKHIEIMKFPINGKIYRVGQIGSYVVIPLPFEKLVGIVSEVKMQPIEETKEGKLVLSDKKMMLVQLVGSIRGETFNRGLKTYPLIGDEVHLANLNDIDKIFSGQRTEFSIEIGNFSQTEDTPVWIDVNKLLSRHSVIIGNTGAGKSTTVATIIKKFLDKYDNAHIILFDIHGEYKYINHDKIKHISSDELKIPHWLLNFSQWMNLLSISTSASKQIEHLKSAIIELKEEYNKDFDKNKLSVDSPIFFPIEEMLEKKQIRDDASLYEKLDVLFKDSRYDNILKSGIDSTSHITDFVENIIDKDFCCTTLDLSRIVPDLLSSVIEILSRIFYEFCYWNVRRDFPILLIYEEGHRYLSHEDYTSRKRIENISKEGRKCGLGIIIVSQRPSEISETVLAQCNNFIAHRLTTDKDKDFVKNLLPENLIGLTNLLPSLYQGEALIAGDAIVLPARVDIEKTEDLSSTDCDFNLKWTEGPDENFNVESIISGWINQEFNNKNNNQSK
;
A
#
# COMPACT_ATOMS: atom_id res chain seq x y z
N MET A 1 -20.44 17.56 -33.20
CA MET A 1 -20.77 17.47 -31.76
C MET A 1 -20.64 18.87 -31.21
N GLN A 2 -21.65 19.36 -30.48
CA GLN A 2 -21.67 20.74 -30.01
C GLN A 2 -20.57 20.90 -28.94
N GLU A 3 -19.55 21.70 -29.25
CA GLU A 3 -18.47 22.00 -28.31
C GLU A 3 -19.05 22.86 -27.16
N LEU A 4 -18.88 22.39 -25.92
CA LEU A 4 -19.51 22.96 -24.73
C LEU A 4 -18.65 24.10 -24.19
N LEU A 5 -18.70 25.24 -24.85
CA LEU A 5 -17.99 26.44 -24.41
C LEU A 5 -18.46 26.84 -22.99
N ILE A 6 -17.56 26.73 -22.02
CA ILE A 6 -17.85 27.05 -20.61
C ILE A 6 -17.24 28.38 -20.15
N GLY A 7 -16.23 28.90 -20.85
CA GLY A 7 -15.58 30.15 -20.45
C GLY A 7 -14.37 30.51 -21.30
N TYR A 8 -13.59 31.46 -20.81
CA TYR A 8 -12.40 31.98 -21.49
C TYR A 8 -11.22 32.08 -20.55
N VAL A 9 -10.02 31.83 -21.07
CA VAL A 9 -8.76 32.02 -20.34
C VAL A 9 -8.56 33.49 -20.01
N ARG A 10 -8.29 33.78 -18.73
CA ARG A 10 -7.98 35.14 -18.22
C ARG A 10 -6.55 35.32 -17.80
N SER A 11 -5.93 34.28 -17.25
CA SER A 11 -4.53 34.32 -16.86
C SER A 11 -3.90 32.95 -17.03
N VAL A 12 -2.58 32.93 -17.26
CA VAL A 12 -1.78 31.71 -17.37
C VAL A 12 -0.54 31.89 -16.52
N ARG A 13 -0.37 31.04 -15.51
CA ARG A 13 0.75 31.03 -14.56
C ARG A 13 1.36 29.62 -14.55
N GLY A 14 2.26 29.36 -15.49
CA GLY A 14 2.79 28.01 -15.68
C GLY A 14 1.66 27.04 -16.04
N LEU A 15 1.45 26.00 -15.21
CA LEU A 15 0.37 25.03 -15.40
C LEU A 15 -0.99 25.52 -14.91
N ASP A 16 -1.04 26.59 -14.12
CA ASP A 16 -2.28 27.13 -13.57
C ASP A 16 -2.90 28.13 -14.54
N VAL A 17 -4.16 27.90 -14.89
CA VAL A 17 -4.93 28.75 -15.81
C VAL A 17 -6.18 29.24 -15.09
N ASP A 18 -6.32 30.56 -14.98
CA ASP A 18 -7.56 31.17 -14.49
C ASP A 18 -8.55 31.28 -15.66
N VAL A 19 -9.73 30.71 -15.49
CA VAL A 19 -10.81 30.70 -16.48
C VAL A 19 -11.99 31.49 -15.92
N GLU A 20 -12.47 32.49 -16.66
CA GLU A 20 -13.74 33.16 -16.36
C GLU A 20 -14.87 32.39 -17.04
N LEU A 21 -15.82 31.89 -16.25
CA LEU A 21 -16.97 31.16 -16.78
C LEU A 21 -17.97 32.12 -17.45
N ASN A 22 -18.60 31.66 -18.52
CA ASN A 22 -19.58 32.45 -19.24
C ASN A 22 -20.79 32.83 -18.37
N LYS A 23 -21.23 34.09 -18.46
CA LYS A 23 -22.40 34.60 -17.72
C LYS A 23 -23.69 33.83 -18.00
N HIS A 24 -23.81 33.28 -19.21
CA HIS A 24 -24.98 32.47 -19.62
C HIS A 24 -25.03 31.07 -18.99
N ILE A 25 -23.99 30.64 -18.26
CA ILE A 25 -24.03 29.43 -17.43
C ILE A 25 -24.70 29.79 -16.11
N GLU A 26 -25.99 30.10 -16.20
CA GLU A 26 -26.83 30.37 -15.04
C GLU A 26 -26.97 29.11 -14.19
N ILE A 27 -27.19 27.98 -14.87
CA ILE A 27 -27.25 26.66 -14.27
C ILE A 27 -25.93 25.98 -14.59
N MET A 28 -25.12 25.66 -13.57
CA MET A 28 -23.84 24.92 -13.68
C MET A 28 -24.04 23.46 -14.12
N LYS A 29 -25.01 23.20 -15.01
CA LYS A 29 -25.48 21.90 -15.49
C LYS A 29 -25.84 22.00 -16.97
N PHE A 30 -25.30 21.11 -17.78
CA PHE A 30 -25.58 20.97 -19.21
C PHE A 30 -26.21 19.60 -19.49
N PRO A 31 -27.50 19.53 -19.83
CA PRO A 31 -28.13 18.28 -20.27
C PRO A 31 -27.74 17.97 -21.71
N ILE A 32 -27.14 16.79 -21.96
CA ILE A 32 -26.73 16.32 -23.27
C ILE A 32 -27.04 14.83 -23.38
N ASN A 33 -27.82 14.44 -24.38
CA ASN A 33 -28.20 13.04 -24.64
C ASN A 33 -28.74 12.31 -23.40
N GLY A 34 -29.52 13.00 -22.57
CA GLY A 34 -30.08 12.46 -21.31
C GLY A 34 -29.12 12.44 -20.12
N LYS A 35 -27.82 12.73 -20.29
CA LYS A 35 -26.84 12.88 -19.20
C LYS A 35 -26.68 14.35 -18.82
N ILE A 36 -26.58 14.63 -17.52
CA ILE A 36 -26.37 16.00 -17.00
C ILE A 36 -24.90 16.18 -16.63
N TYR A 37 -24.21 17.04 -17.37
CA TYR A 37 -22.82 17.40 -17.08
C TYR A 37 -22.76 18.60 -16.15
N ARG A 38 -22.03 18.51 -15.04
CA ARG A 38 -21.86 19.62 -14.10
C ARG A 38 -20.62 20.42 -14.47
N VAL A 39 -20.76 21.74 -14.59
CA VAL A 39 -19.63 22.64 -14.87
C VAL A 39 -19.01 23.11 -13.57
N GLY A 40 -17.68 23.17 -13.51
CA GLY A 40 -16.96 23.60 -12.32
C GLY A 40 -16.93 22.57 -11.18
N GLN A 41 -17.11 21.29 -11.50
CA GLN A 41 -16.90 20.24 -10.50
C GLN A 41 -15.39 20.02 -10.31
N ILE A 42 -14.89 20.14 -9.08
CA ILE A 42 -13.47 19.90 -8.80
C ILE A 42 -13.12 18.45 -9.17
N GLY A 43 -12.01 18.30 -9.90
CA GLY A 43 -11.56 17.03 -10.49
C GLY A 43 -12.18 16.71 -11.85
N SER A 44 -13.05 17.55 -12.41
CA SER A 44 -13.55 17.35 -13.78
C SER A 44 -12.52 17.81 -14.82
N TYR A 45 -12.56 17.22 -16.01
CA TYR A 45 -11.67 17.60 -17.11
C TYR A 45 -12.29 18.68 -18.00
N VAL A 46 -11.45 19.60 -18.45
CA VAL A 46 -11.77 20.63 -19.45
C VAL A 46 -10.75 20.58 -20.58
N VAL A 47 -11.15 21.07 -21.75
CA VAL A 47 -10.27 21.16 -22.92
C VAL A 47 -10.19 22.60 -23.43
N ILE A 48 -8.99 23.00 -23.86
CA ILE A 48 -8.72 24.29 -24.51
C ILE A 48 -8.28 23.98 -25.95
N PRO A 49 -9.17 24.14 -26.95
CA PRO A 49 -8.85 23.83 -28.33
C PRO A 49 -7.84 24.83 -28.91
N LEU A 50 -6.74 24.32 -29.43
CA LEU A 50 -5.72 25.03 -30.21
C LEU A 50 -5.72 24.50 -31.66
N PRO A 51 -5.09 25.19 -32.63
CA PRO A 51 -5.18 24.82 -34.04
C PRO A 51 -4.77 23.38 -34.40
N PHE A 52 -3.86 22.77 -33.64
CA PHE A 52 -3.30 21.44 -33.93
C PHE A 52 -3.42 20.45 -32.76
N GLU A 53 -3.99 20.88 -31.63
CA GLU A 53 -4.12 20.07 -30.43
C GLU A 53 -5.20 20.62 -29.51
N LYS A 54 -5.67 19.82 -28.56
CA LYS A 54 -6.49 20.31 -27.45
C LYS A 54 -5.69 20.20 -26.17
N LEU A 55 -5.47 21.30 -25.45
CA LEU A 55 -4.89 21.21 -24.12
C LEU A 55 -5.93 20.63 -23.18
N VAL A 56 -5.50 19.75 -22.27
CA VAL A 56 -6.35 19.14 -21.25
C VAL A 56 -5.97 19.74 -19.91
N GLY A 57 -6.98 20.14 -19.15
CA GLY A 57 -6.83 20.64 -17.79
C GLY A 57 -7.80 19.97 -16.83
N ILE A 58 -7.45 19.99 -15.56
CA ILE A 58 -8.29 19.49 -14.46
C ILE A 58 -8.74 20.69 -13.63
N VAL A 59 -10.03 20.75 -13.31
CA VAL A 59 -10.59 21.79 -12.45
C VAL A 59 -10.10 21.56 -11.01
N SER A 60 -9.33 22.50 -10.46
CA SER A 60 -8.79 22.41 -9.09
C SER A 60 -9.56 23.28 -8.09
N GLU A 61 -10.11 24.40 -8.53
CA GLU A 61 -10.84 25.35 -7.68
C GLU A 61 -11.94 26.04 -8.49
N VAL A 62 -13.05 26.36 -7.84
CA VAL A 62 -14.08 27.26 -8.38
C VAL A 62 -14.45 28.28 -7.31
N LYS A 63 -14.42 29.56 -7.67
CA LYS A 63 -14.74 30.67 -6.78
C LYS A 63 -15.57 31.73 -7.48
N MET A 64 -16.33 32.49 -6.71
CA MET A 64 -16.95 33.72 -7.18
C MET A 64 -16.00 34.87 -6.85
N GLN A 65 -15.82 35.82 -7.77
CA GLN A 65 -15.10 37.05 -7.52
C GLN A 65 -16.14 38.12 -7.12
N PRO A 66 -16.26 38.46 -5.82
CA PRO A 66 -17.39 39.26 -5.34
C PRO A 66 -17.22 40.75 -5.62
N ILE A 67 -16.00 41.21 -5.87
CA ILE A 67 -15.67 42.63 -6.03
C ILE A 67 -14.73 42.79 -7.22
N GLU A 68 -15.02 43.77 -8.07
CA GLU A 68 -14.14 44.22 -9.14
C GLU A 68 -13.89 45.72 -9.06
N GLU A 69 -12.69 46.13 -9.44
CA GLU A 69 -12.34 47.54 -9.55
C GLU A 69 -12.61 48.01 -10.99
N THR A 70 -13.48 49.00 -11.13
CA THR A 70 -13.77 49.62 -12.42
C THR A 70 -12.56 50.41 -12.93
N LYS A 71 -12.56 50.77 -14.22
CA LYS A 71 -11.53 51.65 -14.82
C LYS A 71 -11.40 53.01 -14.12
N GLU A 72 -12.39 53.41 -13.32
CA GLU A 72 -12.42 54.64 -12.52
C GLU A 72 -11.93 54.43 -11.07
N GLY A 73 -11.47 53.23 -10.70
CA GLY A 73 -11.04 52.90 -9.34
C GLY A 73 -12.19 52.63 -8.35
N LYS A 74 -13.44 52.55 -8.82
CA LYS A 74 -14.59 52.20 -7.95
C LYS A 74 -14.71 50.70 -7.83
N LEU A 75 -14.85 50.22 -6.59
CA LEU A 75 -15.19 48.84 -6.29
C LEU A 75 -16.68 48.60 -6.55
N VAL A 76 -17.00 47.64 -7.40
CA VAL A 76 -18.36 47.20 -7.73
C VAL A 76 -18.55 45.73 -7.42
N LEU A 77 -19.77 45.34 -7.06
CA LEU A 77 -20.14 43.94 -6.89
C LEU A 77 -20.03 43.23 -8.24
N SER A 78 -19.39 42.06 -8.25
CA SER A 78 -19.19 41.24 -9.44
C SER A 78 -19.84 39.87 -9.25
N ASP A 79 -20.45 39.37 -10.32
CA ASP A 79 -21.07 38.06 -10.43
C ASP A 79 -20.15 37.03 -11.11
N LYS A 80 -18.89 37.41 -11.35
CA LYS A 80 -17.95 36.57 -12.09
C LYS A 80 -17.63 35.30 -11.34
N LYS A 81 -17.78 34.19 -12.05
CA LYS A 81 -17.36 32.88 -11.58
C LYS A 81 -16.00 32.58 -12.22
N MET A 82 -15.01 32.39 -11.38
CA MET A 82 -13.64 32.04 -11.77
C MET A 82 -13.39 30.57 -11.46
N MET A 83 -12.68 29.91 -12.35
CA MET A 83 -12.28 28.52 -12.23
C MET A 83 -10.78 28.43 -12.41
N LEU A 84 -10.10 27.77 -11.48
CA LEU A 84 -8.69 27.43 -11.61
C LEU A 84 -8.59 26.08 -12.30
N VAL A 85 -7.85 26.05 -13.40
CA VAL A 85 -7.60 24.84 -14.20
C VAL A 85 -6.12 24.54 -14.17
N GLN A 86 -5.76 23.33 -13.76
CA GLN A 86 -4.38 22.85 -13.84
C GLN A 86 -4.20 22.08 -15.14
N LEU A 87 -3.35 22.58 -16.03
CA LEU A 87 -3.02 21.93 -17.29
C LEU A 87 -2.17 20.69 -17.04
N VAL A 88 -2.52 19.60 -17.72
CA VAL A 88 -1.91 18.28 -17.49
C VAL A 88 -1.34 17.64 -18.76
N GLY A 89 -1.85 18.01 -19.93
CA GLY A 89 -1.33 17.51 -21.20
C GLY A 89 -2.09 18.02 -22.40
N SER A 90 -1.93 17.32 -23.53
CA SER A 90 -2.56 17.69 -24.80
C SER A 90 -3.02 16.48 -25.60
N ILE A 91 -4.18 16.59 -26.25
CA ILE A 91 -4.69 15.62 -27.21
C ILE A 91 -4.26 16.05 -28.60
N ARG A 92 -3.54 15.19 -29.31
CA ARG A 92 -3.13 15.36 -30.72
C ARG A 92 -3.67 14.20 -31.53
N GLY A 93 -4.62 14.48 -32.42
CA GLY A 93 -5.37 13.47 -33.18
C GLY A 93 -6.19 12.57 -32.26
N GLU A 94 -5.78 11.31 -32.15
CA GLU A 94 -6.40 10.26 -31.31
C GLU A 94 -5.59 9.93 -30.05
N THR A 95 -4.47 10.64 -29.83
CA THR A 95 -3.53 10.31 -28.75
C THR A 95 -3.42 11.45 -27.75
N PHE A 96 -3.49 11.10 -26.47
CA PHE A 96 -3.13 11.99 -25.39
C PHE A 96 -1.63 11.93 -25.08
N ASN A 97 -1.02 13.11 -24.94
CA ASN A 97 0.37 13.28 -24.56
C ASN A 97 0.42 14.01 -23.21
N ARG A 98 1.08 13.40 -22.22
CA ARG A 98 1.31 14.03 -20.92
C ARG A 98 2.33 15.16 -21.06
N GLY A 99 2.08 16.27 -20.39
CA GLY A 99 2.88 17.49 -20.53
C GLY A 99 2.47 18.34 -21.72
N LEU A 100 2.95 19.59 -21.71
CA LEU A 100 2.54 20.63 -22.66
C LEU A 100 3.73 21.00 -23.56
N LYS A 101 3.46 21.18 -24.86
CA LYS A 101 4.43 21.84 -25.77
C LYS A 101 4.14 23.33 -25.93
N THR A 102 2.89 23.72 -25.73
CA THR A 102 2.41 25.10 -25.83
C THR A 102 1.48 25.40 -24.66
N TYR A 103 1.45 26.67 -24.27
CA TYR A 103 0.53 27.20 -23.28
C TYR A 103 -0.63 27.91 -24.00
N PRO A 104 -1.83 27.98 -23.38
CA PRO A 104 -2.93 28.74 -23.95
C PRO A 104 -2.64 30.24 -23.86
N LEU A 105 -3.34 31.03 -24.68
CA LEU A 105 -3.30 32.48 -24.65
C LEU A 105 -4.50 33.04 -23.88
N ILE A 106 -4.36 34.28 -23.40
CA ILE A 106 -5.48 35.01 -22.81
C ILE A 106 -6.56 35.20 -23.88
N GLY A 107 -7.80 34.83 -23.53
CA GLY A 107 -8.95 34.88 -24.43
C GLY A 107 -9.23 33.57 -25.15
N ASP A 108 -8.37 32.54 -25.04
CA ASP A 108 -8.67 31.22 -25.59
C ASP A 108 -9.93 30.64 -24.95
N GLU A 109 -10.70 29.93 -25.75
CA GLU A 109 -11.95 29.29 -25.32
C GLU A 109 -11.68 28.07 -24.45
N VAL A 110 -12.47 27.90 -23.39
CA VAL A 110 -12.41 26.72 -22.52
C VAL A 110 -13.72 25.96 -22.64
N HIS A 111 -13.61 24.66 -22.88
CA HIS A 111 -14.73 23.77 -23.15
C HIS A 111 -14.76 22.63 -22.14
N LEU A 112 -15.95 22.11 -21.85
CA LEU A 112 -16.07 20.90 -21.03
C LEU A 112 -15.58 19.69 -21.84
N ALA A 113 -14.79 18.81 -21.23
CA ALA A 113 -14.38 17.56 -21.87
C ALA A 113 -15.62 16.67 -22.07
N ASN A 114 -15.89 16.26 -23.31
CA ASN A 114 -16.94 15.28 -23.61
C ASN A 114 -16.39 13.84 -23.50
N LEU A 115 -17.28 12.85 -23.58
CA LEU A 115 -16.89 11.43 -23.51
C LEU A 115 -15.81 11.03 -24.52
N ASN A 116 -15.83 11.58 -25.74
CA ASN A 116 -14.80 11.29 -26.74
C ASN A 116 -13.43 11.91 -26.39
N ASP A 117 -13.41 13.08 -25.75
CA ASP A 117 -12.16 13.65 -25.22
C ASP A 117 -11.64 12.82 -24.03
N ILE A 118 -12.52 12.38 -23.13
CA ILE A 118 -12.18 11.46 -22.02
C ILE A 118 -11.63 10.14 -22.57
N ASP A 119 -12.32 9.54 -23.53
CA ASP A 119 -11.88 8.32 -24.20
C ASP A 119 -10.50 8.51 -24.81
N LYS A 120 -10.20 9.64 -25.47
CA LYS A 120 -8.86 9.93 -26.02
C LYS A 120 -7.78 10.14 -24.96
N ILE A 121 -8.14 10.71 -23.81
CA ILE A 121 -7.24 10.87 -22.67
C ILE A 121 -6.82 9.50 -22.14
N PHE A 122 -7.76 8.57 -22.02
CA PHE A 122 -7.55 7.28 -21.38
C PHE A 122 -7.39 6.11 -22.38
N SER A 123 -7.54 6.32 -23.69
CA SER A 123 -7.46 5.26 -24.73
C SER A 123 -6.09 4.61 -24.76
N GLY A 124 -5.02 5.40 -24.65
CA GLY A 124 -3.63 4.90 -24.59
C GLY A 124 -3.32 4.09 -23.34
N GLN A 125 -4.24 4.04 -22.39
CA GLN A 125 -4.10 3.35 -21.12
C GLN A 125 -4.63 1.92 -21.18
N ARG A 126 -5.47 1.58 -22.16
CA ARG A 126 -5.97 0.22 -22.37
C ARG A 126 -4.95 -0.58 -23.18
N THR A 127 -3.91 -1.02 -22.51
CA THR A 127 -2.88 -1.89 -23.08
C THR A 127 -3.10 -3.34 -22.65
N GLU A 128 -2.42 -4.29 -23.29
CA GLU A 128 -2.38 -5.68 -22.82
C GLU A 128 -1.80 -5.81 -21.40
N PHE A 129 -1.11 -4.79 -20.89
CA PHE A 129 -0.54 -4.73 -19.54
C PHE A 129 -1.40 -3.95 -18.55
N SER A 130 -2.66 -3.63 -18.88
CA SER A 130 -3.52 -2.82 -18.01
C SER A 130 -4.67 -3.61 -17.38
N ILE A 131 -5.01 -3.30 -16.13
CA ILE A 131 -6.20 -3.85 -15.46
C ILE A 131 -7.23 -2.75 -15.24
N GLU A 132 -8.51 -3.11 -15.32
CA GLU A 132 -9.61 -2.26 -14.91
C GLU A 132 -9.76 -2.30 -13.38
N ILE A 133 -9.81 -1.14 -12.75
CA ILE A 133 -9.89 -1.04 -11.27
C ILE A 133 -11.26 -0.59 -10.77
N GLY A 134 -12.07 0.00 -11.65
CA GLY A 134 -13.31 0.67 -11.30
C GLY A 134 -13.71 1.70 -12.35
N ASN A 135 -14.65 2.58 -12.00
CA ASN A 135 -15.22 3.58 -12.92
C ASN A 135 -14.94 5.01 -12.44
N PHE A 136 -14.93 5.98 -13.35
CA PHE A 136 -14.89 7.39 -12.95
C PHE A 136 -16.10 7.75 -12.08
N SER A 137 -15.87 8.32 -10.90
CA SER A 137 -16.96 8.64 -9.97
C SER A 137 -17.92 9.73 -10.48
N GLN A 138 -17.52 10.49 -11.51
CA GLN A 138 -18.32 11.60 -12.06
C GLN A 138 -19.23 11.15 -13.20
N THR A 139 -18.96 10.00 -13.81
CA THR A 139 -19.64 9.52 -15.01
C THR A 139 -19.86 8.03 -14.90
N GLU A 140 -21.13 7.62 -14.91
CA GLU A 140 -21.51 6.21 -14.95
C GLU A 140 -20.94 5.52 -16.21
N ASP A 141 -20.46 4.29 -16.01
CA ASP A 141 -19.97 3.34 -17.03
C ASP A 141 -18.72 3.76 -17.82
N THR A 142 -17.83 4.55 -17.21
CA THR A 142 -16.53 4.88 -17.83
C THR A 142 -15.40 4.20 -17.04
N PRO A 143 -14.82 3.09 -17.55
CA PRO A 143 -13.83 2.31 -16.82
C PRO A 143 -12.47 3.01 -16.75
N VAL A 144 -11.79 2.84 -15.62
CA VAL A 144 -10.45 3.35 -15.37
C VAL A 144 -9.45 2.21 -15.39
N TRP A 145 -8.42 2.37 -16.21
CA TRP A 145 -7.39 1.37 -16.43
C TRP A 145 -6.07 1.78 -15.75
N ILE A 146 -5.37 0.82 -15.16
CA ILE A 146 -4.08 1.02 -14.52
C ILE A 146 -3.04 0.13 -15.21
N ASP A 147 -1.90 0.71 -15.57
CA ASP A 147 -0.74 -0.01 -16.12
C ASP A 147 -0.05 -0.83 -15.01
N VAL A 148 -0.10 -2.16 -15.14
CA VAL A 148 0.42 -3.10 -14.14
C VAL A 148 1.93 -2.97 -13.98
N ASN A 149 2.67 -2.87 -15.08
CA ASN A 149 4.12 -2.75 -15.02
C ASN A 149 4.54 -1.50 -14.25
N LYS A 150 3.87 -0.36 -14.46
CA LYS A 150 4.18 0.87 -13.72
C LYS A 150 3.69 0.81 -12.26
N LEU A 151 2.55 0.18 -11.99
CA LEU A 151 2.04 -0.01 -10.63
C LEU A 151 3.02 -0.82 -9.77
N LEU A 152 3.54 -1.92 -10.32
CA LEU A 152 4.42 -2.85 -9.61
C LEU A 152 5.87 -2.36 -9.57
N SER A 153 6.43 -1.95 -10.72
CA SER A 153 7.85 -1.62 -10.83
C SER A 153 8.20 -0.26 -10.21
N ARG A 154 7.25 0.66 -10.03
CA ARG A 154 7.51 1.99 -9.46
C ARG A 154 6.94 2.17 -8.06
N HIS A 155 6.60 1.05 -7.43
CA HIS A 155 6.00 0.95 -6.10
C HIS A 155 4.69 1.72 -5.96
N SER A 156 3.86 1.29 -5.03
CA SER A 156 2.55 1.91 -4.83
C SER A 156 2.25 2.09 -3.36
N VAL A 157 1.41 3.08 -3.06
CA VAL A 157 0.84 3.25 -1.73
C VAL A 157 -0.67 3.35 -1.83
N ILE A 158 -1.37 2.63 -0.95
CA ILE A 158 -2.81 2.67 -0.76
C ILE A 158 -3.07 3.27 0.62
N ILE A 159 -3.74 4.41 0.67
CA ILE A 159 -3.91 5.18 1.91
C ILE A 159 -5.37 5.57 2.14
N GLY A 160 -5.76 5.73 3.41
CA GLY A 160 -7.10 6.19 3.77
C GLY A 160 -7.55 5.73 5.14
N ASN A 161 -8.53 6.41 5.73
CA ASN A 161 -9.06 6.09 7.05
C ASN A 161 -9.61 4.64 7.15
N THR A 162 -9.82 4.16 8.37
CA THR A 162 -10.54 2.90 8.62
C THR A 162 -11.92 2.91 7.95
N GLY A 163 -12.31 1.80 7.32
CA GLY A 163 -13.56 1.67 6.60
C GLY A 163 -13.66 2.45 5.28
N ALA A 164 -12.58 3.09 4.80
CA ALA A 164 -12.63 3.88 3.56
C ALA A 164 -12.64 3.05 2.26
N GLY A 165 -12.17 1.78 2.30
CA GLY A 165 -12.10 0.90 1.13
C GLY A 165 -10.70 0.39 0.77
N LYS A 166 -9.71 0.53 1.66
CA LYS A 166 -8.32 0.07 1.46
C LYS A 166 -8.23 -1.43 1.19
N SER A 167 -8.70 -2.28 2.11
CA SER A 167 -8.64 -3.75 1.97
C SER A 167 -9.41 -4.21 0.73
N THR A 168 -10.57 -3.60 0.45
CA THR A 168 -11.34 -3.83 -0.78
C THR A 168 -10.50 -3.55 -2.03
N THR A 169 -9.76 -2.44 -2.06
CA THR A 169 -8.89 -2.10 -3.19
C THR A 169 -7.77 -3.12 -3.37
N VAL A 170 -7.13 -3.55 -2.27
CA VAL A 170 -6.09 -4.58 -2.31
C VAL A 170 -6.65 -5.89 -2.88
N ALA A 171 -7.80 -6.34 -2.36
CA ALA A 171 -8.45 -7.56 -2.84
C ALA A 171 -8.87 -7.46 -4.31
N THR A 172 -9.41 -6.33 -4.75
CA THR A 172 -9.75 -6.08 -6.16
C THR A 172 -8.49 -6.15 -7.03
N ILE A 173 -7.38 -5.51 -6.63
CA ILE A 173 -6.10 -5.57 -7.37
C ILE A 173 -5.61 -7.03 -7.47
N ILE A 174 -5.62 -7.77 -6.35
CA ILE A 174 -5.20 -9.17 -6.32
C ILE A 174 -6.05 -9.98 -7.30
N LYS A 175 -7.38 -9.95 -7.19
CA LYS A 175 -8.29 -10.69 -8.08
C LYS A 175 -8.03 -10.37 -9.55
N LYS A 176 -7.95 -9.09 -9.92
CA LYS A 176 -7.67 -8.67 -11.31
C LYS A 176 -6.31 -9.16 -11.80
N PHE A 177 -5.31 -9.32 -10.92
CA PHE A 177 -4.05 -9.94 -11.29
C PHE A 177 -4.18 -11.45 -11.50
N LEU A 178 -4.88 -12.15 -10.61
CA LEU A 178 -5.07 -13.60 -10.69
C LEU A 178 -5.89 -14.02 -11.92
N ASP A 179 -6.90 -13.22 -12.28
CA ASP A 179 -7.73 -13.41 -13.47
C ASP A 179 -6.94 -13.25 -14.77
N LYS A 180 -5.90 -12.40 -14.73
CA LYS A 180 -5.16 -11.98 -15.92
C LYS A 180 -3.81 -12.67 -16.10
N TYR A 181 -3.16 -13.04 -15.01
CA TYR A 181 -1.78 -13.54 -15.01
C TYR A 181 -1.71 -14.88 -14.28
N ASP A 182 -1.48 -15.96 -15.04
CA ASP A 182 -1.32 -17.32 -14.50
C ASP A 182 0.01 -17.55 -13.76
N ASN A 183 0.95 -16.61 -13.89
CA ASN A 183 2.28 -16.67 -13.26
C ASN A 183 2.56 -15.39 -12.45
N ALA A 184 1.52 -14.77 -11.90
CA ALA A 184 1.73 -13.71 -10.92
C ALA A 184 2.32 -14.29 -9.63
N HIS A 185 3.14 -13.54 -8.91
CA HIS A 185 3.63 -13.97 -7.60
C HIS A 185 3.49 -12.81 -6.61
N ILE A 186 2.48 -12.92 -5.76
CA ILE A 186 2.08 -11.90 -4.80
C ILE A 186 2.21 -12.47 -3.40
N ILE A 187 2.85 -11.73 -2.50
CA ILE A 187 2.94 -12.08 -1.08
C ILE A 187 2.29 -10.97 -0.29
N LEU A 188 1.23 -11.30 0.45
CA LEU A 188 0.48 -10.36 1.28
C LEU A 188 0.77 -10.63 2.75
N PHE A 189 1.25 -9.61 3.47
CA PHE A 189 1.39 -9.64 4.92
C PHE A 189 0.07 -9.20 5.56
N ASP A 190 -0.78 -10.15 5.94
CA ASP A 190 -2.12 -9.90 6.47
C ASP A 190 -2.09 -9.70 7.99
N ILE A 191 -2.20 -8.46 8.45
CA ILE A 191 -2.08 -8.10 9.87
C ILE A 191 -3.33 -8.48 10.67
N HIS A 192 -4.48 -8.57 10.02
CA HIS A 192 -5.78 -8.74 10.67
C HIS A 192 -6.45 -10.08 10.34
N GLY A 193 -5.90 -10.85 9.39
CA GLY A 193 -6.45 -12.13 8.97
C GLY A 193 -7.73 -11.97 8.13
N GLU A 194 -7.91 -10.83 7.45
CA GLU A 194 -9.13 -10.51 6.68
C GLU A 194 -9.14 -11.19 5.31
N TYR A 195 -7.97 -11.49 4.75
CA TYR A 195 -7.85 -11.91 3.36
C TYR A 195 -8.07 -13.41 3.16
N LYS A 196 -8.17 -14.18 4.25
CA LYS A 196 -8.53 -15.61 4.23
C LYS A 196 -9.93 -15.90 3.65
N TYR A 197 -10.77 -14.87 3.53
CA TYR A 197 -12.13 -14.99 2.98
C TYR A 197 -12.18 -14.76 1.47
N ILE A 198 -11.07 -14.32 0.84
CA ILE A 198 -10.99 -14.18 -0.61
C ILE A 198 -10.97 -15.58 -1.23
N ASN A 199 -12.06 -15.96 -1.88
CA ASN A 199 -12.21 -17.30 -2.43
C ASN A 199 -11.66 -17.35 -3.86
N HIS A 200 -10.42 -17.83 -4.02
CA HIS A 200 -9.81 -18.05 -5.32
C HIS A 200 -8.81 -19.21 -5.26
N ASP A 201 -8.90 -20.15 -6.20
CA ASP A 201 -8.07 -21.36 -6.31
C ASP A 201 -6.56 -21.10 -6.44
N LYS A 202 -6.15 -19.93 -6.96
CA LYS A 202 -4.77 -19.51 -7.11
C LYS A 202 -4.20 -18.82 -5.85
N ILE A 203 -4.95 -18.76 -4.76
CA ILE A 203 -4.50 -18.18 -3.49
C ILE A 203 -4.18 -19.28 -2.48
N LYS A 204 -2.97 -19.23 -1.92
CA LYS A 204 -2.54 -20.03 -0.78
C LYS A 204 -2.65 -19.20 0.49
N HIS A 205 -3.45 -19.65 1.45
CA HIS A 205 -3.53 -19.02 2.76
C HIS A 205 -2.67 -19.78 3.75
N ILE A 206 -1.65 -19.11 4.31
CA ILE A 206 -0.86 -19.64 5.43
C ILE A 206 -1.40 -19.01 6.70
N SER A 207 -2.05 -19.81 7.54
CA SER A 207 -2.64 -19.34 8.78
C SER A 207 -1.57 -18.97 9.81
N SER A 208 -1.94 -18.15 10.79
CA SER A 208 -1.04 -17.75 11.88
C SER A 208 -0.52 -18.93 12.72
N ASP A 209 -1.23 -20.06 12.76
CA ASP A 209 -0.78 -21.28 13.45
C ASP A 209 0.23 -22.09 12.60
N GLU A 210 0.14 -22.01 11.27
CA GLU A 210 1.03 -22.70 10.33
C GLU A 210 2.29 -21.89 10.01
N LEU A 211 2.25 -20.57 10.16
CA LEU A 211 3.40 -19.69 9.91
C LEU A 211 4.45 -19.82 11.01
N LYS A 212 5.31 -20.82 10.86
CA LYS A 212 6.46 -21.09 11.72
C LYS A 212 7.73 -20.54 11.08
N ILE A 213 8.33 -19.51 11.68
CA ILE A 213 9.53 -18.86 11.15
C ILE A 213 10.75 -19.50 11.82
N PRO A 214 11.67 -20.13 11.06
CA PRO A 214 12.86 -20.70 11.67
C PRO A 214 13.73 -19.65 12.36
N HIS A 215 14.12 -19.89 13.62
CA HIS A 215 14.90 -18.92 14.43
C HIS A 215 16.29 -18.64 13.85
N TRP A 216 16.87 -19.55 13.08
CA TRP A 216 18.16 -19.32 12.43
C TRP A 216 18.09 -18.32 11.28
N LEU A 217 16.89 -17.90 10.88
CA LEU A 217 16.68 -16.76 9.99
C LEU A 217 16.74 -15.43 10.73
N LEU A 218 16.82 -15.40 12.06
CA LEU A 218 17.13 -14.16 12.77
C LEU A 218 18.57 -13.77 12.50
N ASN A 219 18.78 -12.53 12.05
CA ASN A 219 20.13 -11.96 12.00
C ASN A 219 20.61 -11.59 13.41
N PHE A 220 21.90 -11.36 13.56
CA PHE A 220 22.51 -11.07 14.84
C PHE A 220 21.99 -9.78 15.48
N SER A 221 21.64 -8.77 14.67
CA SER A 221 21.04 -7.54 15.20
C SER A 221 19.64 -7.76 15.79
N GLN A 222 18.88 -8.71 15.23
CA GLN A 222 17.57 -9.12 15.75
C GLN A 222 17.73 -9.92 17.04
N TRP A 223 18.70 -10.82 17.10
CA TRP A 223 19.07 -11.49 18.35
C TRP A 223 19.42 -10.48 19.46
N MET A 224 20.23 -9.47 19.14
CA MET A 224 20.54 -8.40 20.09
C MET A 224 19.30 -7.62 20.53
N ASN A 225 18.38 -7.31 19.60
CA ASN A 225 17.15 -6.57 19.90
C ASN A 225 16.22 -7.39 20.81
N LEU A 226 15.96 -8.67 20.48
CA LEU A 226 15.13 -9.58 21.28
C LEU A 226 15.65 -9.71 22.72
N LEU A 227 16.98 -9.76 22.89
CA LEU A 227 17.63 -9.86 24.20
C LEU A 227 17.90 -8.48 24.86
N SER A 228 17.47 -7.38 24.23
CA SER A 228 17.72 -6.02 24.68
C SER A 228 19.20 -5.79 25.03
N ILE A 229 20.11 -6.25 24.15
CA ILE A 229 21.56 -6.10 24.30
C ILE A 229 21.98 -4.77 23.66
N SER A 230 22.50 -3.86 24.49
CA SER A 230 23.07 -2.60 24.02
C SER A 230 24.27 -2.83 23.10
N THR A 231 24.46 -1.99 22.10
CA THR A 231 25.64 -2.00 21.21
C THR A 231 26.96 -1.78 21.96
N SER A 232 26.92 -1.22 23.17
CA SER A 232 28.07 -1.03 24.05
C SER A 232 28.44 -2.26 24.88
N ALA A 233 27.60 -3.31 24.89
CA ALA A 233 27.80 -4.51 25.71
C ALA A 233 28.74 -5.53 25.04
N SER A 234 30.00 -5.15 24.80
CA SER A 234 30.97 -5.93 24.01
C SER A 234 31.11 -7.39 24.46
N LYS A 235 31.11 -7.64 25.77
CA LYS A 235 31.20 -9.01 26.33
C LYS A 235 29.99 -9.87 25.95
N GLN A 236 28.76 -9.36 26.15
CA GLN A 236 27.53 -10.06 25.80
C GLN A 236 27.45 -10.33 24.30
N ILE A 237 27.83 -9.34 23.49
CA ILE A 237 27.89 -9.43 22.03
C ILE A 237 28.85 -10.55 21.59
N GLU A 238 30.07 -10.57 22.12
CA GLU A 238 31.08 -11.58 21.79
C GLU A 238 30.64 -12.98 22.21
N HIS A 239 30.10 -13.12 23.43
CA HIS A 239 29.64 -14.40 23.97
C HIS A 239 28.47 -14.97 23.16
N LEU A 240 27.47 -14.13 22.86
CA LEU A 240 26.30 -14.51 22.05
C LEU A 240 26.72 -14.94 20.64
N LYS A 241 27.56 -14.12 19.99
CA LYS A 241 28.06 -14.39 18.64
C LYS A 241 28.83 -15.71 18.58
N SER A 242 29.73 -15.92 19.54
CA SER A 242 30.55 -17.13 19.61
C SER A 242 29.70 -18.38 19.84
N ALA A 243 28.70 -18.32 20.72
CA ALA A 243 27.80 -19.44 20.98
C ALA A 243 27.00 -19.85 19.72
N ILE A 244 26.45 -18.87 18.99
CA ILE A 244 25.70 -19.14 17.74
C ILE A 244 26.61 -19.76 16.67
N ILE A 245 27.81 -19.21 16.48
CA ILE A 245 28.77 -19.74 15.48
C ILE A 245 29.16 -21.17 15.85
N GLU A 246 29.50 -21.43 17.12
CA GLU A 246 29.89 -22.76 17.60
C GLU A 246 28.78 -23.80 17.35
N LEU A 247 27.52 -23.48 17.68
CA LEU A 247 26.38 -24.36 17.41
C LEU A 247 26.20 -24.60 15.90
N LYS A 248 26.33 -23.56 15.07
CA LYS A 248 26.23 -23.73 13.61
C LYS A 248 27.34 -24.63 13.06
N GLU A 249 28.58 -24.51 13.57
CA GLU A 249 29.69 -25.39 13.17
C GLU A 249 29.46 -26.85 13.56
N GLU A 250 28.92 -27.10 14.75
CA GLU A 250 28.67 -28.44 15.27
C GLU A 250 27.62 -29.21 14.46
N TYR A 251 26.54 -28.50 14.07
CA TYR A 251 25.38 -29.09 13.40
C TYR A 251 25.44 -29.06 11.87
N ASN A 252 26.37 -28.30 11.28
CA ASN A 252 26.51 -28.18 9.82
C ASN A 252 27.95 -28.48 9.38
N LYS A 253 28.44 -29.68 9.67
CA LYS A 253 29.84 -30.09 9.40
C LYS A 253 30.25 -30.02 7.93
N ASP A 254 29.29 -30.19 7.02
CA ASP A 254 29.50 -30.13 5.58
C ASP A 254 29.48 -28.69 5.02
N PHE A 255 29.11 -27.70 5.85
CA PHE A 255 29.10 -26.30 5.45
C PHE A 255 30.53 -25.74 5.38
N ASP A 256 30.82 -24.95 4.33
CA ASP A 256 32.12 -24.33 4.13
C ASP A 256 32.44 -23.33 5.25
N LYS A 257 33.38 -23.70 6.13
CA LYS A 257 33.80 -22.88 7.28
C LYS A 257 34.26 -21.49 6.90
N ASN A 258 34.82 -21.29 5.70
CA ASN A 258 35.28 -19.97 5.26
C ASN A 258 34.12 -19.01 4.93
N LYS A 259 32.91 -19.55 4.74
CA LYS A 259 31.69 -18.80 4.46
C LYS A 259 30.77 -18.70 5.66
N LEU A 260 31.11 -19.39 6.77
CA LEU A 260 30.27 -19.39 7.95
C LEU A 260 30.34 -18.02 8.64
N SER A 261 29.17 -17.52 8.99
CA SER A 261 28.99 -16.29 9.74
C SER A 261 27.86 -16.47 10.75
N VAL A 262 27.79 -15.55 11.72
CA VAL A 262 26.68 -15.51 12.68
C VAL A 262 25.32 -15.37 11.98
N ASP A 263 25.29 -14.74 10.80
CA ASP A 263 24.07 -14.48 10.01
C ASP A 263 23.80 -15.55 8.93
N SER A 264 24.63 -16.58 8.80
CA SER A 264 24.41 -17.66 7.83
C SER A 264 23.08 -18.37 8.13
N PRO A 265 22.14 -18.51 7.17
CA PRO A 265 20.78 -18.99 7.42
C PRO A 265 20.71 -20.52 7.48
N ILE A 266 21.46 -21.11 8.40
CA ILE A 266 21.56 -22.55 8.62
C ILE A 266 21.17 -22.92 10.04
N PHE A 267 20.60 -24.11 10.19
CA PHE A 267 20.08 -24.63 11.45
C PHE A 267 21.12 -24.58 12.58
N PHE A 268 20.64 -24.29 13.78
CA PHE A 268 21.34 -24.59 15.03
C PHE A 268 20.29 -24.84 16.12
N PRO A 269 20.50 -25.77 17.07
CA PRO A 269 19.52 -26.01 18.13
C PRO A 269 19.54 -24.87 19.15
N ILE A 270 18.43 -24.14 19.23
CA ILE A 270 18.29 -22.98 20.11
C ILE A 270 18.31 -23.38 21.59
N GLU A 271 17.85 -24.58 21.91
CA GLU A 271 17.77 -25.10 23.28
C GLU A 271 19.15 -25.34 23.89
N GLU A 272 20.13 -25.75 23.08
CA GLU A 272 21.52 -26.00 23.53
C GLU A 272 22.31 -24.71 23.76
N MET A 273 21.74 -23.56 23.39
CA MET A 273 22.38 -22.26 23.55
C MET A 273 22.68 -21.93 25.02
N LEU A 274 21.79 -22.31 25.95
CA LEU A 274 22.01 -22.15 27.40
C LEU A 274 23.11 -23.08 27.95
N GLU A 275 23.50 -24.11 27.19
CA GLU A 275 24.55 -25.04 27.58
C GLU A 275 25.96 -24.56 27.21
N LYS A 276 26.04 -23.61 26.27
CA LYS A 276 27.31 -23.06 25.81
C LYS A 276 28.05 -22.34 26.92
N LYS A 277 29.35 -22.64 27.03
CA LYS A 277 30.23 -22.11 28.08
C LYS A 277 30.19 -20.58 28.12
N GLN A 278 30.22 -19.93 26.97
CA GLN A 278 30.17 -18.49 26.80
C GLN A 278 28.88 -17.89 27.40
N ILE A 279 27.75 -18.59 27.27
CA ILE A 279 26.48 -18.17 27.84
C ILE A 279 26.45 -18.43 29.36
N ARG A 280 26.92 -19.59 29.81
CA ARG A 280 27.03 -19.92 31.25
C ARG A 280 27.96 -18.98 32.02
N ASP A 281 29.02 -18.48 31.38
CA ASP A 281 30.00 -17.54 31.93
C ASP A 281 29.48 -16.07 31.95
N ASP A 282 28.28 -15.81 31.41
CA ASP A 282 27.60 -14.51 31.44
C ASP A 282 26.17 -14.65 32.00
N ALA A 283 26.05 -14.52 33.32
CA ALA A 283 24.79 -14.68 34.04
C ALA A 283 23.67 -13.75 33.52
N SER A 284 24.00 -12.54 33.06
CA SER A 284 23.00 -11.60 32.53
C SER A 284 22.49 -12.05 31.16
N LEU A 285 23.37 -12.55 30.29
CA LEU A 285 22.97 -13.09 28.99
C LEU A 285 22.17 -14.40 29.16
N TYR A 286 22.59 -15.26 30.09
CA TYR A 286 21.86 -16.49 30.43
C TYR A 286 20.42 -16.18 30.88
N GLU A 287 20.24 -15.25 31.82
CA GLU A 287 18.91 -14.88 32.33
C GLU A 287 18.01 -14.34 31.22
N LYS A 288 18.55 -13.47 30.34
CA LYS A 288 17.81 -12.94 29.19
C LYS A 288 17.34 -14.04 28.23
N LEU A 289 18.20 -15.01 27.94
CA LEU A 289 17.87 -16.15 27.08
C LEU A 289 16.85 -17.08 27.73
N ASP A 290 17.04 -17.41 29.01
CA ASP A 290 16.13 -18.29 29.76
C ASP A 290 14.71 -17.70 29.87
N VAL A 291 14.60 -16.39 30.10
CA VAL A 291 13.31 -15.67 30.07
C VAL A 291 12.69 -15.72 28.68
N LEU A 292 13.47 -15.40 27.64
CA LEU A 292 12.99 -15.38 26.26
C LEU A 292 12.49 -16.77 25.81
N PHE A 293 13.20 -17.85 26.15
CA PHE A 293 12.83 -19.21 25.74
C PHE A 293 11.59 -19.75 26.46
N LYS A 294 11.29 -19.25 27.66
CA LYS A 294 10.09 -19.62 28.42
C LYS A 294 8.84 -18.86 27.98
N ASP A 295 9.00 -17.74 27.30
CA ASP A 295 7.90 -16.88 26.89
C ASP A 295 7.24 -17.42 25.61
N SER A 296 6.04 -18.00 25.76
CA SER A 296 5.30 -18.64 24.66
C SER A 296 4.88 -17.68 23.54
N ARG A 297 4.90 -16.36 23.81
CA ARG A 297 4.65 -15.33 22.79
C ARG A 297 5.65 -15.38 21.63
N TYR A 298 6.83 -15.95 21.87
CA TYR A 298 7.90 -16.07 20.88
C TYR A 298 7.91 -17.43 20.18
N ASP A 299 7.01 -18.36 20.53
CA ASP A 299 7.06 -19.74 20.04
C ASP A 299 6.93 -19.85 18.51
N ASN A 300 6.18 -18.96 17.86
CA ASN A 300 6.07 -18.93 16.39
C ASN A 300 7.41 -18.66 15.67
N ILE A 301 8.40 -18.11 16.38
CA ILE A 301 9.75 -17.85 15.86
C ILE A 301 10.77 -18.80 16.50
N LEU A 302 10.76 -18.92 17.84
CA LEU A 302 11.79 -19.61 18.60
C LEU A 302 11.52 -21.11 18.75
N LYS A 303 10.25 -21.53 18.77
CA LYS A 303 9.82 -22.93 18.89
C LYS A 303 9.00 -23.34 17.67
N SER A 304 9.53 -23.01 16.50
CA SER A 304 8.88 -23.23 15.21
C SER A 304 8.58 -24.72 14.94
N GLY A 305 9.20 -25.65 15.68
CA GLY A 305 9.12 -27.10 15.45
C GLY A 305 9.98 -27.57 14.29
N ILE A 306 10.79 -26.65 13.75
CA ILE A 306 11.66 -26.86 12.60
C ILE A 306 13.01 -27.36 13.12
N ASP A 307 13.47 -28.49 12.59
CA ASP A 307 14.64 -29.21 13.08
C ASP A 307 15.84 -29.14 12.11
N SER A 308 16.88 -29.92 12.40
CA SER A 308 18.11 -29.99 11.61
C SER A 308 17.92 -30.49 10.18
N THR A 309 16.78 -31.10 9.85
CA THR A 309 16.47 -31.59 8.50
C THR A 309 15.79 -30.55 7.64
N SER A 310 15.27 -29.49 8.25
CA SER A 310 14.54 -28.44 7.55
C SER A 310 15.49 -27.37 7.05
N HIS A 311 15.54 -27.20 5.74
CA HIS A 311 16.40 -26.23 5.10
C HIS A 311 15.64 -24.92 4.81
N ILE A 312 16.40 -23.84 4.61
CA ILE A 312 15.80 -22.57 4.14
C ILE A 312 15.00 -22.77 2.84
N THR A 313 15.41 -23.73 2.00
CA THR A 313 14.70 -24.08 0.77
C THR A 313 13.26 -24.50 1.05
N ASP A 314 13.03 -25.36 2.05
CA ASP A 314 11.70 -25.89 2.35
C ASP A 314 10.77 -24.78 2.87
N PHE A 315 11.31 -23.89 3.71
CA PHE A 315 10.58 -22.72 4.19
C PHE A 315 10.21 -21.75 3.05
N VAL A 316 11.17 -21.47 2.16
CA VAL A 316 10.95 -20.56 1.04
C VAL A 316 9.98 -21.15 0.02
N GLU A 317 10.10 -22.44 -0.34
CA GLU A 317 9.20 -23.13 -1.27
C GLU A 317 7.77 -23.24 -0.72
N ASN A 318 7.60 -23.35 0.61
CA ASN A 318 6.27 -23.33 1.19
C ASN A 318 5.55 -21.99 0.98
N ILE A 319 6.28 -20.87 0.93
CA ILE A 319 5.69 -19.53 0.73
C ILE A 319 5.66 -19.16 -0.76
N ILE A 320 6.80 -19.34 -1.45
CA ILE A 320 6.99 -19.08 -2.88
C ILE A 320 6.66 -20.37 -3.63
N ASP A 321 5.37 -20.64 -3.73
CA ASP A 321 4.85 -21.81 -4.41
C ASP A 321 4.47 -21.45 -5.85
N LYS A 322 5.12 -22.08 -6.83
CA LYS A 322 4.90 -21.79 -8.26
C LYS A 322 3.49 -22.17 -8.73
N ASP A 323 2.81 -23.05 -8.00
CA ASP A 323 1.48 -23.53 -8.34
C ASP A 323 0.40 -22.54 -7.87
N PHE A 324 0.77 -21.56 -7.03
CA PHE A 324 -0.09 -20.48 -6.57
C PHE A 324 0.41 -19.13 -7.06
N CYS A 325 -0.53 -18.22 -7.34
CA CYS A 325 -0.18 -16.88 -7.78
C CYS A 325 -0.13 -15.86 -6.64
N CYS A 326 -0.79 -16.15 -5.52
CA CYS A 326 -0.76 -15.30 -4.33
C CYS A 326 -0.66 -16.14 -3.07
N THR A 327 0.21 -15.74 -2.16
CA THR A 327 0.34 -16.32 -0.82
C THR A 327 0.00 -15.25 0.22
N THR A 328 -1.01 -15.47 1.05
CA THR A 328 -1.34 -14.60 2.18
C THR A 328 -0.74 -15.16 3.46
N LEU A 329 0.04 -14.34 4.16
CA LEU A 329 0.66 -14.68 5.43
C LEU A 329 -0.14 -14.03 6.55
N ASP A 330 -0.90 -14.82 7.31
CA ASP A 330 -1.67 -14.33 8.46
C ASP A 330 -0.74 -14.05 9.65
N LEU A 331 -0.60 -12.77 9.99
CA LEU A 331 0.22 -12.25 11.08
C LEU A 331 -0.62 -11.80 12.28
N SER A 332 -1.93 -12.07 12.30
CA SER A 332 -2.85 -11.58 13.33
C SER A 332 -2.53 -12.04 14.75
N ARG A 333 -1.82 -13.17 14.90
CA ARG A 333 -1.36 -13.70 16.20
C ARG A 333 0.10 -13.37 16.54
N ILE A 334 0.80 -12.63 15.68
CA ILE A 334 2.16 -12.18 15.99
C ILE A 334 2.09 -11.02 16.98
N VAL A 335 2.87 -11.12 18.06
CA VAL A 335 2.93 -10.06 19.08
C VAL A 335 3.44 -8.76 18.45
N PRO A 336 2.85 -7.59 18.79
CA PRO A 336 3.22 -6.30 18.21
C PRO A 336 4.73 -6.01 18.25
N ASP A 337 5.41 -6.35 19.35
CA ASP A 337 6.86 -6.13 19.53
C ASP A 337 7.71 -6.95 18.55
N LEU A 338 7.19 -8.08 18.07
CA LEU A 338 7.85 -8.97 17.11
C LEU A 338 7.51 -8.67 15.67
N LEU A 339 6.41 -7.96 15.42
CA LEU A 339 5.90 -7.74 14.07
C LEU A 339 6.96 -7.10 13.16
N SER A 340 7.68 -6.09 13.66
CA SER A 340 8.78 -5.46 12.92
C SER A 340 9.87 -6.46 12.54
N SER A 341 10.27 -7.33 13.46
CA SER A 341 11.31 -8.34 13.22
C SER A 341 10.84 -9.39 12.20
N VAL A 342 9.62 -9.90 12.34
CA VAL A 342 9.03 -10.87 11.41
C VAL A 342 8.96 -10.32 9.99
N ILE A 343 8.42 -9.10 9.85
CA ILE A 343 8.34 -8.43 8.55
C ILE A 343 9.74 -8.23 7.95
N GLU A 344 10.74 -7.85 8.76
CA GLU A 344 12.12 -7.71 8.28
C GLU A 344 12.68 -9.03 7.74
N ILE A 345 12.53 -10.14 8.47
CA ILE A 345 13.06 -11.46 8.07
C ILE A 345 12.46 -11.87 6.73
N LEU A 346 11.13 -11.83 6.62
CA LEU A 346 10.41 -12.24 5.42
C LEU A 346 10.76 -11.33 4.24
N SER A 347 10.77 -10.00 4.45
CA SER A 347 11.15 -9.04 3.42
C SER A 347 12.60 -9.21 2.95
N ARG A 348 13.53 -9.55 3.86
CA ARG A 348 14.92 -9.83 3.53
C ARG A 348 15.03 -11.08 2.66
N ILE A 349 14.34 -12.15 3.03
CA ILE A 349 14.35 -13.41 2.27
C ILE A 349 13.85 -13.18 0.84
N PHE A 350 12.72 -12.50 0.67
CA PHE A 350 12.17 -12.23 -0.67
C PHE A 350 13.07 -11.28 -1.47
N TYR A 351 13.67 -10.29 -0.82
CA TYR A 351 14.66 -9.43 -1.48
C TYR A 351 15.89 -10.21 -1.94
N GLU A 352 16.46 -11.06 -1.09
CA GLU A 352 17.61 -11.89 -1.45
C GLU A 352 17.25 -12.88 -2.56
N PHE A 353 16.10 -13.54 -2.49
CA PHE A 353 15.60 -14.41 -3.56
C PHE A 353 15.55 -13.67 -4.91
N CYS A 354 14.92 -12.50 -4.97
CA CYS A 354 14.85 -11.70 -6.20
C CYS A 354 16.23 -11.17 -6.63
N TYR A 355 17.11 -10.82 -5.69
CA TYR A 355 18.47 -10.38 -5.98
C TYR A 355 19.28 -11.47 -6.68
N TRP A 356 19.17 -12.71 -6.20
CA TRP A 356 19.82 -13.88 -6.79
C TRP A 356 19.11 -14.41 -8.03
N ASN A 357 17.84 -14.05 -8.25
CA ASN A 357 17.16 -14.29 -9.52
C ASN A 357 17.65 -13.33 -10.63
N VAL A 358 18.87 -13.56 -11.12
CA VAL A 358 19.54 -12.73 -12.13
C VAL A 358 18.71 -12.62 -13.43
N ARG A 359 17.97 -13.68 -13.79
CA ARG A 359 17.11 -13.68 -15.00
C ARG A 359 15.84 -12.88 -14.80
N ARG A 360 15.39 -12.69 -13.55
CA ARG A 360 14.16 -11.98 -13.19
C ARG A 360 12.92 -12.58 -13.86
N ASP A 361 12.95 -13.89 -14.08
CA ASP A 361 11.84 -14.67 -14.62
C ASP A 361 10.74 -14.91 -13.57
N PHE A 362 11.00 -14.57 -12.30
CA PHE A 362 10.08 -14.70 -11.18
C PHE A 362 10.02 -13.38 -10.38
N PRO A 363 9.34 -12.34 -10.89
CA PRO A 363 9.15 -11.10 -10.16
C PRO A 363 8.14 -11.29 -9.03
N ILE A 364 8.39 -10.64 -7.88
CA ILE A 364 7.52 -10.74 -6.69
C ILE A 364 6.91 -9.37 -6.39
N LEU A 365 5.63 -9.36 -6.02
CA LEU A 365 4.97 -8.23 -5.40
C LEU A 365 4.78 -8.48 -3.91
N LEU A 366 5.33 -7.59 -3.06
CA LEU A 366 5.05 -7.60 -1.62
C LEU A 366 3.98 -6.58 -1.28
N ILE A 367 2.93 -7.00 -0.59
CA ILE A 367 1.87 -6.12 -0.10
C ILE A 367 1.95 -6.05 1.43
N TYR A 368 2.22 -4.85 1.94
CA TYR A 368 2.43 -4.56 3.35
C TYR A 368 1.17 -3.91 3.92
N GLU A 369 0.36 -4.71 4.61
CA GLU A 369 -0.88 -4.25 5.24
C GLU A 369 -0.58 -3.53 6.57
N GLU A 370 -1.35 -2.49 6.91
CA GLU A 370 -1.17 -1.66 8.11
C GLU A 370 0.28 -1.18 8.35
N GLY A 371 0.95 -0.70 7.30
CA GLY A 371 2.39 -0.40 7.30
C GLY A 371 2.87 0.55 8.42
N HIS A 372 2.02 1.45 8.92
CA HIS A 372 2.37 2.34 10.04
C HIS A 372 2.70 1.57 11.35
N ARG A 373 2.28 0.30 11.50
CA ARG A 373 2.61 -0.51 12.68
C ARG A 373 4.08 -0.95 12.75
N TYR A 374 4.77 -1.01 11.61
CA TYR A 374 6.15 -1.51 11.53
C TYR A 374 7.06 -0.67 10.63
N LEU A 375 6.59 0.45 10.07
CA LEU A 375 7.40 1.40 9.31
C LEU A 375 7.57 2.75 10.01
N SER A 376 7.06 2.90 11.23
CA SER A 376 6.95 4.20 11.90
C SER A 376 8.18 4.65 12.67
N HIS A 377 8.78 3.75 13.45
CA HIS A 377 9.93 4.09 14.27
C HIS A 377 11.25 3.83 13.51
N GLU A 378 12.22 4.72 13.67
CA GLU A 378 13.55 4.59 13.03
C GLU A 378 14.33 3.36 13.52
N ASP A 379 14.07 2.93 14.75
CA ASP A 379 14.71 1.76 15.36
C ASP A 379 14.14 0.44 14.83
N TYR A 380 13.00 0.46 14.14
CA TYR A 380 12.40 -0.73 13.56
C TYR A 380 13.26 -1.29 12.42
N THR A 381 13.61 -2.57 12.55
CA THR A 381 14.45 -3.27 11.58
C THR A 381 13.75 -3.40 10.23
N SER A 382 12.42 -3.65 10.24
CA SER A 382 11.55 -3.63 9.06
C SER A 382 11.63 -2.32 8.29
N ARG A 383 11.65 -1.17 8.99
CA ARG A 383 11.72 0.14 8.33
C ARG A 383 12.99 0.27 7.49
N LYS A 384 14.16 -0.01 8.09
CA LYS A 384 15.46 0.04 7.39
C LYS A 384 15.49 -0.91 6.18
N ARG A 385 14.95 -2.11 6.33
CA ARG A 385 14.87 -3.10 5.24
C ARG A 385 13.98 -2.63 4.10
N ILE A 386 12.79 -2.13 4.42
CA ILE A 386 11.80 -1.72 3.42
C ILE A 386 12.23 -0.40 2.73
N GLU A 387 12.95 0.49 3.42
CA GLU A 387 13.61 1.66 2.79
C GLU A 387 14.68 1.24 1.77
N ASN A 388 15.43 0.17 2.03
CA ASN A 388 16.39 -0.35 1.06
C ASN A 388 15.67 -1.02 -0.12
N ILE A 389 14.63 -1.81 0.15
CA ILE A 389 13.80 -2.43 -0.89
C ILE A 389 13.15 -1.37 -1.77
N SER A 390 12.63 -0.27 -1.21
CA SER A 390 11.99 0.78 -2.01
C SER A 390 12.97 1.53 -2.92
N LYS A 391 14.26 1.56 -2.58
CA LYS A 391 15.32 2.17 -3.41
C LYS A 391 15.85 1.23 -4.49
N GLU A 392 15.96 -0.06 -4.19
CA GLU A 392 16.71 -1.02 -5.03
C GLU A 392 15.87 -2.16 -5.60
N GLY A 393 14.75 -2.52 -4.97
CA GLY A 393 13.92 -3.68 -5.29
C GLY A 393 13.43 -3.72 -6.73
N ARG A 394 13.08 -2.55 -7.29
CA ARG A 394 12.70 -2.42 -8.71
C ARG A 394 13.72 -3.06 -9.66
N LYS A 395 15.02 -2.93 -9.39
CA LYS A 395 16.08 -3.47 -10.25
C LYS A 395 16.12 -4.99 -10.23
N CYS A 396 15.66 -5.62 -9.15
CA CYS A 396 15.68 -7.06 -8.95
C CYS A 396 14.33 -7.73 -9.26
N GLY A 397 13.34 -6.98 -9.75
CA GLY A 397 12.00 -7.51 -10.00
C GLY A 397 11.12 -7.63 -8.75
N LEU A 398 11.46 -6.90 -7.68
CA LEU A 398 10.66 -6.83 -6.45
C LEU A 398 9.86 -5.52 -6.41
N GLY A 399 8.54 -5.63 -6.55
CA GLY A 399 7.59 -4.53 -6.37
C GLY A 399 7.04 -4.50 -4.94
N ILE A 400 6.62 -3.33 -4.46
CA ILE A 400 5.96 -3.19 -3.15
C ILE A 400 4.69 -2.36 -3.27
N ILE A 401 3.67 -2.73 -2.49
CA ILE A 401 2.49 -1.93 -2.20
C ILE A 401 2.42 -1.73 -0.69
N ILE A 402 2.45 -0.48 -0.23
CA ILE A 402 2.25 -0.15 1.18
C ILE A 402 0.79 0.24 1.40
N VAL A 403 0.12 -0.38 2.36
CA VAL A 403 -1.26 -0.07 2.72
C VAL A 403 -1.27 0.51 4.13
N SER A 404 -1.88 1.69 4.33
CA SER A 404 -1.92 2.31 5.66
C SER A 404 -3.02 3.36 5.83
N GLN A 405 -3.56 3.46 7.03
CA GLN A 405 -4.48 4.51 7.45
C GLN A 405 -3.80 5.74 8.03
N ARG A 406 -2.51 5.67 8.36
CA ARG A 406 -1.71 6.79 8.88
C ARG A 406 -0.49 7.03 8.01
N PRO A 407 -0.64 7.64 6.82
CA PRO A 407 0.50 7.89 5.94
C PRO A 407 1.60 8.73 6.62
N SER A 408 1.22 9.70 7.47
CA SER A 408 2.18 10.56 8.19
C SER A 408 3.01 9.84 9.25
N GLU A 409 2.70 8.59 9.57
CA GLU A 409 3.50 7.74 10.46
C GLU A 409 4.44 6.82 9.70
N ILE A 410 4.34 6.68 8.38
CA ILE A 410 5.23 5.82 7.58
C ILE A 410 6.54 6.55 7.28
N SER A 411 7.61 5.80 7.03
CA SER A 411 8.84 6.36 6.48
C SER A 411 8.61 7.23 5.25
N GLU A 412 8.99 8.50 5.35
CA GLU A 412 9.02 9.44 4.23
C GLU A 412 9.93 8.92 3.11
N THR A 413 11.02 8.22 3.45
CA THR A 413 11.90 7.59 2.46
C THR A 413 11.18 6.50 1.67
N VAL A 414 10.36 5.67 2.32
CA VAL A 414 9.57 4.64 1.60
C VAL A 414 8.54 5.29 0.70
N LEU A 415 7.81 6.29 1.21
CA LEU A 415 6.73 6.93 0.46
C LEU A 415 7.22 7.81 -0.68
N ALA A 416 8.37 8.48 -0.54
CA ALA A 416 9.00 9.23 -1.61
C ALA A 416 9.47 8.35 -2.78
N GLN A 417 9.63 7.03 -2.57
CA GLN A 417 9.92 6.06 -3.64
C GLN A 417 8.66 5.43 -4.24
N CYS A 418 7.48 5.71 -3.70
CA CYS A 418 6.20 5.25 -4.26
C CYS A 418 5.74 6.26 -5.31
N ASN A 419 5.76 5.87 -6.59
CA ASN A 419 5.31 6.76 -7.66
C ASN A 419 3.80 6.69 -7.92
N ASN A 420 3.11 5.72 -7.32
CA ASN A 420 1.69 5.50 -7.53
C ASN A 420 0.94 5.61 -6.20
N PHE A 421 -0.13 6.39 -6.18
CA PHE A 421 -0.94 6.70 -5.02
C PHE A 421 -2.37 6.33 -5.30
N ILE A 422 -2.96 5.51 -4.44
CA ILE A 422 -4.39 5.23 -4.39
C ILE A 422 -4.89 5.74 -3.04
N ALA A 423 -5.39 6.97 -3.04
CA ALA A 423 -5.77 7.67 -1.83
C ALA A 423 -7.29 7.66 -1.67
N HIS A 424 -7.76 6.85 -0.73
CA HIS A 424 -9.13 6.88 -0.21
C HIS A 424 -9.34 8.08 0.71
N ARG A 425 -10.54 8.18 1.29
CA ARG A 425 -10.90 9.27 2.20
C ARG A 425 -9.86 9.45 3.32
N LEU A 426 -9.32 10.67 3.43
CA LEU A 426 -8.45 11.13 4.51
C LEU A 426 -9.05 12.37 5.17
N THR A 427 -9.19 12.34 6.50
CA THR A 427 -9.86 13.44 7.25
C THR A 427 -8.89 14.35 8.00
N THR A 428 -7.80 13.78 8.54
CA THR A 428 -6.84 14.49 9.40
C THR A 428 -5.97 15.45 8.60
N ASP A 429 -5.82 16.70 9.06
CA ASP A 429 -4.96 17.70 8.38
C ASP A 429 -3.52 17.22 8.24
N LYS A 430 -2.95 16.62 9.31
CA LYS A 430 -1.61 16.03 9.30
C LYS A 430 -1.39 15.06 8.13
N ASP A 431 -2.32 14.12 7.91
CA ASP A 431 -2.21 13.12 6.85
C ASP A 431 -2.46 13.71 5.46
N LYS A 432 -3.41 14.64 5.33
CA LYS A 432 -3.67 15.34 4.06
C LYS A 432 -2.48 16.16 3.62
N ASP A 433 -1.89 16.94 4.53
CA ASP A 433 -0.75 17.80 4.22
C ASP A 433 0.50 16.98 3.94
N PHE A 434 0.67 15.86 4.64
CA PHE A 434 1.74 14.92 4.34
C PHE A 434 1.60 14.32 2.92
N VAL A 435 0.40 13.90 2.52
CA VAL A 435 0.16 13.40 1.15
C VAL A 435 0.33 14.50 0.10
N LYS A 436 -0.11 15.74 0.39
CA LYS A 436 0.12 16.90 -0.50
C LYS A 436 1.60 17.11 -0.82
N ASN A 437 2.46 16.97 0.19
CA ASN A 437 3.89 17.19 0.02
C ASN A 437 4.59 16.07 -0.77
N LEU A 438 3.99 14.88 -0.85
CA LEU A 438 4.50 13.75 -1.63
C LEU A 438 4.05 13.76 -3.09
N LEU A 439 2.91 14.41 -3.39
CA LEU A 439 2.37 14.48 -4.74
C LEU A 439 2.99 15.64 -5.53
N PRO A 440 3.14 15.49 -6.87
CA PRO A 440 3.53 16.59 -7.75
C PRO A 440 2.65 17.85 -7.57
N GLU A 441 3.23 19.04 -7.71
CA GLU A 441 2.55 20.33 -7.46
C GLU A 441 1.24 20.48 -8.24
N ASN A 442 1.19 19.98 -9.47
CA ASN A 442 0.01 20.06 -10.33
C ASN A 442 -1.16 19.16 -9.87
N LEU A 443 -0.98 18.39 -8.79
CA LEU A 443 -1.99 17.52 -8.19
C LEU A 443 -2.42 17.96 -6.79
N ILE A 444 -1.76 18.98 -6.22
CA ILE A 444 -2.06 19.46 -4.86
C ILE A 444 -3.52 19.90 -4.75
N GLY A 445 -4.06 20.57 -5.78
CA GLY A 445 -5.47 20.98 -5.80
C GLY A 445 -6.46 19.82 -5.65
N LEU A 446 -6.12 18.63 -6.18
CA LEU A 446 -6.96 17.44 -6.10
C LEU A 446 -6.97 16.80 -4.72
N THR A 447 -5.92 16.99 -3.92
CA THR A 447 -5.88 16.46 -2.54
C THR A 447 -6.95 17.08 -1.63
N ASN A 448 -7.47 18.26 -1.99
CA ASN A 448 -8.58 18.88 -1.28
C ASN A 448 -9.89 18.09 -1.42
N LEU A 449 -9.97 17.14 -2.37
CA LEU A 449 -11.09 16.21 -2.51
C LEU A 449 -11.07 15.09 -1.48
N LEU A 450 -9.90 14.75 -0.91
CA LEU A 450 -9.72 13.57 -0.05
C LEU A 450 -10.71 13.50 1.13
N PRO A 451 -11.08 14.59 1.84
CA PRO A 451 -12.07 14.52 2.91
C PRO A 451 -13.48 14.15 2.45
N SER A 452 -13.79 14.41 1.17
CA SER A 452 -15.14 14.30 0.59
C SER A 452 -15.38 13.02 -0.21
N LEU A 453 -14.36 12.16 -0.32
CA LEU A 453 -14.50 10.88 -1.01
C LEU A 453 -15.48 9.97 -0.25
N TYR A 454 -16.35 9.28 -0.99
CA TYR A 454 -17.22 8.25 -0.42
C TYR A 454 -16.42 6.99 -0.09
N GLN A 455 -17.00 6.11 0.71
CA GLN A 455 -16.44 4.78 0.93
C GLN A 455 -16.40 4.01 -0.39
N GLY A 456 -15.24 3.42 -0.70
CA GLY A 456 -15.01 2.75 -1.98
C GLY A 456 -14.49 3.67 -3.08
N GLU A 457 -14.51 5.00 -2.90
CA GLU A 457 -13.89 5.92 -3.84
C GLU A 457 -12.44 6.23 -3.47
N ALA A 458 -11.58 6.32 -4.48
CA ALA A 458 -10.19 6.72 -4.34
C ALA A 458 -9.79 7.76 -5.38
N LEU A 459 -8.91 8.68 -4.98
CA LEU A 459 -8.09 9.47 -5.89
C LEU A 459 -6.89 8.61 -6.30
N ILE A 460 -6.80 8.25 -7.57
CA ILE A 460 -5.67 7.51 -8.13
C ILE A 460 -4.76 8.50 -8.86
N ALA A 461 -3.48 8.51 -8.52
CA ALA A 461 -2.47 9.37 -9.12
C ALA A 461 -1.14 8.63 -9.29
N GLY A 462 -0.30 9.08 -10.22
CA GLY A 462 1.05 8.53 -10.38
C GLY A 462 1.43 8.22 -11.81
N ASP A 463 2.30 7.22 -11.97
CA ASP A 463 2.81 6.77 -13.26
C ASP A 463 1.93 5.69 -13.90
N ALA A 464 1.27 4.88 -13.08
CA ALA A 464 0.40 3.79 -13.51
C ALA A 464 -0.93 4.29 -14.10
N ILE A 465 -1.27 5.56 -13.84
CA ILE A 465 -2.43 6.24 -14.43
C ILE A 465 -1.98 7.40 -15.35
N VAL A 466 -2.65 7.61 -16.48
CA VAL A 466 -2.32 8.65 -17.47
C VAL A 466 -2.54 10.04 -16.88
N LEU A 467 -3.73 10.24 -16.29
CA LEU A 467 -4.11 11.42 -15.54
C LEU A 467 -4.73 11.00 -14.21
N PRO A 468 -4.52 11.79 -13.14
CA PRO A 468 -5.16 11.50 -11.87
C PRO A 468 -6.67 11.56 -11.98
N ALA A 469 -7.32 10.60 -11.36
CA ALA A 469 -8.74 10.35 -11.50
C ALA A 469 -9.37 10.04 -10.14
N ARG A 470 -10.60 10.51 -9.95
CA ARG A 470 -11.48 10.04 -8.87
C ARG A 470 -12.21 8.80 -9.38
N VAL A 471 -11.98 7.68 -8.74
CA VAL A 471 -12.42 6.35 -9.18
C VAL A 471 -13.29 5.73 -8.10
N ASP A 472 -14.46 5.26 -8.46
CA ASP A 472 -15.27 4.34 -7.67
C ASP A 472 -14.71 2.93 -7.88
N ILE A 473 -14.07 2.38 -6.85
CA ILE A 473 -13.37 1.10 -6.92
C ILE A 473 -14.40 -0.02 -6.97
N GLU A 474 -14.17 -0.99 -7.85
CA GLU A 474 -15.01 -2.18 -7.97
C GLU A 474 -15.06 -2.92 -6.63
N LYS A 475 -16.28 -3.18 -6.14
CA LYS A 475 -16.51 -3.87 -4.88
C LYS A 475 -16.31 -5.37 -5.07
N THR A 476 -15.59 -5.98 -4.14
CA THR A 476 -15.53 -7.43 -3.99
C THR A 476 -16.43 -7.86 -2.82
N GLU A 477 -17.27 -8.88 -3.04
CA GLU A 477 -18.20 -9.39 -2.01
C GLU A 477 -17.49 -10.27 -0.95
N ASP A 478 -16.27 -10.72 -1.24
CA ASP A 478 -15.58 -11.77 -0.46
C ASP A 478 -14.95 -11.30 0.86
N LEU A 479 -14.85 -9.99 1.12
CA LEU A 479 -14.26 -9.51 2.36
C LEU A 479 -15.35 -9.30 3.42
N SER A 480 -15.37 -10.18 4.42
CA SER A 480 -16.20 -9.96 5.62
C SER A 480 -15.52 -9.01 6.60
N SER A 481 -16.30 -8.11 7.20
CA SER A 481 -15.82 -7.30 8.32
C SER A 481 -15.34 -8.19 9.46
N THR A 482 -14.16 -7.92 10.01
CA THR A 482 -13.67 -8.56 11.24
C THR A 482 -14.14 -7.85 12.50
N ASP A 483 -14.76 -6.67 12.37
CA ASP A 483 -15.30 -5.91 13.50
C ASP A 483 -16.41 -6.71 14.21
N CYS A 484 -16.39 -6.66 15.54
CA CYS A 484 -17.43 -7.25 16.35
C CYS A 484 -18.77 -6.53 16.12
N ASP A 485 -19.80 -7.26 15.69
CA ASP A 485 -21.17 -6.75 15.67
C ASP A 485 -21.71 -6.71 17.11
N PHE A 486 -21.47 -5.59 17.77
CA PHE A 486 -21.96 -5.33 19.12
C PHE A 486 -23.48 -5.46 19.22
N ASN A 487 -24.23 -5.04 18.20
CA ASN A 487 -25.69 -5.07 18.27
C ASN A 487 -26.18 -6.53 18.27
N LEU A 488 -25.68 -7.34 17.33
CA LEU A 488 -26.00 -8.77 17.28
C LEU A 488 -25.57 -9.46 18.58
N LYS A 489 -24.30 -9.30 18.99
CA LYS A 489 -23.74 -9.98 20.17
C LYS A 489 -24.36 -9.53 21.49
N TRP A 490 -24.78 -8.28 21.62
CA TRP A 490 -25.49 -7.81 22.82
C TRP A 490 -26.98 -8.18 22.82
N THR A 491 -27.58 -8.38 21.64
CA THR A 491 -28.98 -8.80 21.51
C THR A 491 -29.13 -10.31 21.74
N GLU A 492 -28.29 -11.12 21.13
CA GLU A 492 -28.31 -12.58 21.26
C GLU A 492 -27.70 -13.04 22.59
N GLY A 493 -26.81 -12.22 23.16
CA GLY A 493 -25.99 -12.62 24.29
C GLY A 493 -24.87 -13.59 23.88
N PRO A 494 -24.02 -14.00 24.82
CA PRO A 494 -22.98 -14.98 24.55
C PRO A 494 -23.58 -16.40 24.38
N ASP A 495 -22.89 -17.26 23.62
CA ASP A 495 -23.30 -18.65 23.41
C ASP A 495 -23.43 -19.43 24.74
N GLU A 496 -24.23 -20.50 24.77
CA GLU A 496 -24.44 -21.32 25.98
C GLU A 496 -23.14 -21.86 26.61
N ASN A 497 -22.09 -22.03 25.80
CA ASN A 497 -20.77 -22.51 26.22
C ASN A 497 -19.80 -21.39 26.63
N PHE A 498 -20.26 -20.14 26.71
CA PHE A 498 -19.41 -19.01 27.07
C PHE A 498 -18.98 -19.08 28.54
N ASN A 499 -17.66 -19.08 28.75
CA ASN A 499 -17.07 -19.09 30.07
C ASN A 499 -15.92 -18.08 30.14
N VAL A 500 -16.08 -17.05 30.97
CA VAL A 500 -15.06 -16.03 31.23
C VAL A 500 -13.77 -16.64 31.80
N GLU A 501 -13.87 -17.64 32.68
CA GLU A 501 -12.73 -18.33 33.29
C GLU A 501 -11.88 -19.05 32.24
N SER A 502 -12.52 -19.59 31.19
CA SER A 502 -11.82 -20.20 30.05
C SER A 502 -11.00 -19.17 29.27
N ILE A 503 -11.56 -17.98 29.01
CA ILE A 503 -10.85 -16.89 28.33
C ILE A 503 -9.68 -16.38 29.19
N ILE A 504 -9.91 -16.17 30.50
CA ILE A 504 -8.87 -15.71 31.42
C ILE A 504 -7.78 -16.76 31.57
N SER A 505 -8.13 -18.05 31.62
CA SER A 505 -7.17 -19.16 31.68
C SER A 505 -6.34 -19.22 30.40
N GLY A 506 -6.96 -19.05 29.24
CA GLY A 506 -6.25 -18.90 27.97
C GLY A 506 -5.29 -17.70 27.97
N TRP A 507 -5.72 -16.54 28.50
CA TRP A 507 -4.83 -15.38 28.65
C TRP A 507 -3.65 -15.66 29.60
N ILE A 508 -3.89 -16.25 30.77
CA ILE A 508 -2.83 -16.55 31.74
C ILE A 508 -1.83 -17.55 31.15
N ASN A 509 -2.32 -18.57 30.45
CA ASN A 509 -1.50 -19.61 29.86
C ASN A 509 -0.96 -19.25 28.46
N GLN A 510 -1.37 -18.10 27.92
CA GLN A 510 -1.07 -17.65 26.54
C GLN A 510 -1.51 -18.67 25.48
N GLU A 511 -2.65 -19.32 25.68
CA GLU A 511 -3.26 -20.29 24.77
C GLU A 511 -4.62 -19.79 24.27
N PHE A 512 -4.80 -19.76 22.95
CA PHE A 512 -6.12 -19.50 22.37
C PHE A 512 -6.99 -20.76 22.47
N ASN A 513 -8.08 -20.68 23.22
CA ASN A 513 -9.05 -21.77 23.33
C ASN A 513 -9.88 -21.91 22.04
N ASN A 514 -9.34 -22.65 21.05
CA ASN A 514 -9.98 -22.87 19.74
C ASN A 514 -11.20 -23.80 19.77
N LYS A 515 -11.68 -24.26 20.94
CA LYS A 515 -12.74 -25.29 21.03
C LYS A 515 -14.15 -24.84 20.59
N ASN A 516 -14.37 -23.57 20.27
CA ASN A 516 -15.71 -23.06 19.93
C ASN A 516 -15.98 -22.80 18.44
N ASN A 517 -14.99 -22.91 17.54
CA ASN A 517 -15.18 -22.55 16.12
C ASN A 517 -15.56 -23.71 15.17
N ASN A 518 -15.81 -24.92 15.70
CA ASN A 518 -16.18 -26.09 14.89
C ASN A 518 -17.70 -26.37 14.83
N GLN A 519 -18.57 -25.35 14.97
CA GLN A 519 -20.01 -25.52 14.77
C GLN A 519 -20.66 -24.32 14.05
N SER A 520 -20.50 -24.28 12.73
CA SER A 520 -21.59 -23.96 11.79
C SER A 520 -21.09 -24.18 10.36
N LYS A 521 -21.65 -25.20 9.70
CA LYS A 521 -21.49 -25.49 8.27
C LYS A 521 -22.13 -24.42 7.41
#